data_AF-A0A9P5D680-F1
#
_entry.id   AF-A0A9P5D680-F1
#
_cell.length_a   1.000
_cell.length_b   1.000
_cell.length_c   1.000
_cell.angle_alpha   90.00
_cell.angle_beta   90.00
_cell.angle_gamma   90.00
#
_symmetry.space_group_name_H-M   'P 1'
#
loop_
_entity.id
_entity.type
_entity.pdbx_description
1 polymer ?
#
loop_
_entity_poly.entity_id
_entity_poly.type
_entity_poly.pdbx_seq_one_letter_code
_entity_poly.pdbx_strand_id
1 'polypeptide(L)'
;MMPRHQASSFANGHPREKTFDFSPHRFQPRGSASVSRNRQKLFFRVGAALFIIIILSIWLWPSGSIASIFSLGLLSSAGDLELETVRYYDLTNVQGTARGWEREERILLCVPLRDAEAHLGMFFSHMRNLTYPHNLIDLAFLVSDSKDKTLETLSENLEEMQRDPDPKQPYGEISIIEKDFGQQVNQDVESRHGFAAQATRRKLMAQARNWLLSAALRPYHSWVYWRDVDVETAPFTILEDLMRHNKDVIVPNVWRPLPDWLGGEQPYDLNSWQESETALALADTLDEDAVIVEGYAEYATWRPHLAYLRDPYGDPDMEMEIDGVGGVSILAKAKVFRSGVHFPAFSFEKHAETEGFGKMARRMDYSVVGLPHYTIWHLYEPSVDDIRHMEEMEQERIAREKEEKKMQKIKDEFYDGDSQWQKDKQDMQELSAQQERQMDSNKAQIDDDETSVKVDNQADKADSTADNNEVDSEADSNAGSNAGSKKGQAV
;
A
#
# COMPACT_ATOMS: atom_id res chain seq x y z
N MET A 1 -95.53 -73.68 -14.21
CA MET A 1 -94.86 -74.96 -14.52
C MET A 1 -93.78 -75.18 -13.47
N MET A 2 -93.95 -76.17 -12.59
CA MET A 2 -92.85 -76.78 -11.83
C MET A 2 -91.98 -77.60 -12.80
N PRO A 3 -90.68 -77.76 -12.53
CA PRO A 3 -90.20 -78.94 -11.76
C PRO A 3 -89.14 -78.56 -10.69
N ARG A 4 -89.13 -79.09 -9.45
CA ARG A 4 -88.81 -80.47 -8.98
C ARG A 4 -87.43 -80.93 -9.50
N HIS A 5 -86.37 -81.13 -8.73
CA HIS A 5 -86.08 -81.92 -7.52
C HIS A 5 -84.91 -82.88 -7.86
N GLN A 6 -84.18 -83.28 -6.81
CA GLN A 6 -83.27 -84.45 -6.66
C GLN A 6 -81.79 -84.19 -6.97
N ALA A 7 -80.81 -84.41 -6.09
CA ALA A 7 -80.54 -85.36 -4.99
C ALA A 7 -79.60 -86.51 -5.40
N SER A 8 -78.62 -86.76 -4.51
CA SER A 8 -77.69 -87.90 -4.41
C SER A 8 -76.52 -87.87 -5.42
N SER A 9 -75.31 -88.34 -5.14
CA SER A 9 -74.86 -89.32 -4.15
C SER A 9 -73.34 -89.23 -3.90
N PHE A 10 -72.92 -89.76 -2.76
CA PHE A 10 -71.55 -90.01 -2.31
C PHE A 10 -70.82 -91.07 -3.16
N ALA A 11 -69.48 -91.01 -3.25
CA ALA A 11 -68.58 -92.15 -2.99
C ALA A 11 -67.07 -91.80 -3.12
N ASN A 12 -66.39 -91.81 -1.97
CA ASN A 12 -65.03 -92.24 -1.60
C ASN A 12 -63.91 -92.47 -2.65
N GLY A 13 -62.72 -91.91 -2.34
CA GLY A 13 -61.42 -92.39 -2.84
C GLY A 13 -60.23 -91.47 -2.50
N HIS A 14 -59.60 -91.66 -1.33
CA HIS A 14 -58.30 -91.07 -0.90
C HIS A 14 -57.09 -91.70 -1.66
N PRO A 15 -55.80 -91.23 -1.56
CA PRO A 15 -55.20 -90.31 -0.56
C PRO A 15 -54.12 -89.28 -1.08
N ARG A 16 -53.60 -88.48 -0.11
CA ARG A 16 -52.30 -87.73 -0.07
C ARG A 16 -52.19 -86.47 -0.94
N GLU A 17 -51.65 -85.33 -0.51
CA GLU A 17 -50.97 -84.86 0.72
C GLU A 17 -50.88 -83.31 0.64
N LYS A 18 -50.80 -82.63 1.80
CA LYS A 18 -50.42 -81.21 2.02
C LYS A 18 -51.45 -80.10 1.75
N THR A 19 -52.32 -79.90 2.75
CA THR A 19 -52.55 -78.64 3.49
C THR A 19 -52.25 -77.30 2.79
N PHE A 20 -53.29 -76.50 2.54
CA PHE A 20 -53.46 -75.13 3.05
C PHE A 20 -54.95 -74.76 2.94
N ASP A 21 -55.66 -74.79 4.07
CA ASP A 21 -57.08 -74.46 4.18
C ASP A 21 -57.22 -72.94 4.39
N PHE A 22 -57.62 -72.22 3.34
CA PHE A 22 -57.91 -70.79 3.44
C PHE A 22 -59.37 -70.60 3.86
N SER A 23 -59.59 -70.44 5.17
CA SER A 23 -60.85 -69.94 5.72
C SER A 23 -61.09 -68.50 5.23
N PRO A 24 -62.29 -68.16 4.71
CA PRO A 24 -62.60 -66.79 4.31
C PRO A 24 -62.91 -65.96 5.56
N HIS A 25 -61.87 -65.48 6.24
CA HIS A 25 -62.04 -64.44 7.25
C HIS A 25 -62.42 -63.14 6.55
N ARG A 26 -63.70 -62.80 6.70
CA ARG A 26 -64.30 -61.50 6.43
C ARG A 26 -63.45 -60.38 7.03
N PHE A 27 -62.78 -59.62 6.17
CA PHE A 27 -62.01 -58.44 6.54
C PHE A 27 -62.97 -57.37 7.09
N GLN A 28 -62.92 -57.12 8.40
CA GLN A 28 -63.51 -55.93 9.00
C GLN A 28 -62.41 -54.87 9.14
N PRO A 29 -62.54 -53.68 8.50
CA PRO A 29 -61.58 -52.62 8.71
C PRO A 29 -61.69 -52.14 10.16
N ARG A 30 -60.61 -52.30 10.94
CA ARG A 30 -60.49 -51.65 12.25
C ARG A 30 -60.50 -50.14 12.01
N GLY A 31 -61.57 -49.47 12.43
CA GLY A 31 -61.68 -48.01 12.37
C GLY A 31 -60.53 -47.36 13.14
N SER A 32 -59.74 -46.54 12.45
CA SER A 32 -58.57 -45.80 12.94
C SER A 32 -58.91 -44.64 13.91
N ALA A 33 -60.10 -44.62 14.50
CA ALA A 33 -60.61 -43.49 15.26
C ALA A 33 -60.09 -43.39 16.71
N SER A 34 -59.52 -44.45 17.30
CA SER A 34 -59.10 -44.41 18.72
C SER A 34 -57.66 -43.91 18.95
N VAL A 35 -56.75 -44.11 17.99
CA VAL A 35 -55.34 -43.70 18.12
C VAL A 35 -55.18 -42.19 17.98
N SER A 36 -55.97 -41.56 17.10
CA SER A 36 -55.97 -40.10 16.90
C SER A 36 -56.46 -39.36 18.15
N ARG A 37 -57.53 -39.83 18.78
CA ARG A 37 -58.11 -39.20 19.98
C ARG A 37 -57.21 -39.27 21.21
N ASN A 38 -56.48 -40.38 21.40
CA ASN A 38 -55.53 -40.52 22.50
C ASN A 38 -54.25 -39.70 22.27
N ARG A 39 -53.80 -39.57 21.02
CA ARG A 39 -52.72 -38.65 20.63
C ARG A 39 -53.09 -37.20 20.86
N GLN A 40 -54.29 -36.76 20.47
CA GLN A 40 -54.76 -35.40 20.72
C GLN A 40 -54.80 -35.06 22.21
N LYS A 41 -55.26 -35.99 23.06
CA LYS A 41 -55.24 -35.80 24.52
C LYS A 41 -53.83 -35.74 25.10
N LEU A 42 -52.87 -36.49 24.53
CA LEU A 42 -51.47 -36.45 24.92
C LEU A 42 -50.84 -35.09 24.53
N PHE A 43 -51.04 -34.64 23.30
CA PHE A 43 -50.56 -33.33 22.84
C PHE A 43 -51.15 -32.18 23.67
N PHE A 44 -52.44 -32.27 24.02
CA PHE A 44 -53.07 -31.25 24.86
C PHE A 44 -52.47 -31.23 26.28
N ARG A 45 -52.15 -32.40 26.86
CA ARG A 45 -51.51 -32.50 28.19
C ARG A 45 -50.06 -32.00 28.16
N VAL A 46 -49.30 -32.32 27.12
CA VAL A 46 -47.92 -31.85 26.95
C VAL A 46 -47.89 -30.34 26.70
N GLY A 47 -48.81 -29.83 25.88
CA GLY A 47 -48.97 -28.39 25.65
C GLY A 47 -49.36 -27.63 26.92
N ALA A 48 -50.28 -28.17 27.73
CA ALA A 48 -50.64 -27.59 29.01
C ALA A 48 -49.47 -27.57 30.02
N ALA A 49 -48.64 -28.62 30.04
CA ALA A 49 -47.45 -28.67 30.89
C ALA A 49 -46.39 -27.64 30.46
N LEU A 50 -46.12 -27.52 29.15
CA LEU A 50 -45.21 -26.51 28.60
C LEU A 50 -45.69 -25.09 28.89
N PHE A 51 -46.99 -24.84 28.80
CA PHE A 51 -47.58 -23.54 29.10
C PHE A 51 -47.39 -23.14 30.57
N ILE A 52 -47.55 -24.10 31.50
CA ILE A 52 -47.31 -23.87 32.93
C ILE A 52 -45.82 -23.57 33.19
N ILE A 53 -44.91 -24.28 32.51
CA ILE A 53 -43.46 -24.04 32.62
C ILE A 53 -43.09 -22.64 32.11
N ILE A 54 -43.68 -22.20 31.00
CA ILE A 54 -43.47 -20.85 30.46
C ILE A 54 -43.95 -19.79 31.47
N ILE A 55 -45.14 -19.96 32.04
CA ILE A 55 -45.65 -19.03 33.06
C ILE A 55 -44.76 -19.00 34.31
N LEU A 56 -44.29 -20.15 34.79
CA LEU A 56 -43.34 -20.23 35.91
C LEU A 56 -42.02 -19.53 35.58
N SER A 57 -41.51 -19.69 34.35
CA SER A 57 -40.27 -19.04 33.91
C SER A 57 -40.39 -17.51 33.83
N ILE A 58 -41.55 -16.99 33.40
CA ILE A 58 -41.85 -15.54 33.40
C ILE A 58 -41.89 -15.00 34.84
N TRP A 59 -42.41 -15.77 35.79
CA TRP A 59 -42.54 -15.34 37.18
C TRP A 59 -41.22 -15.42 37.97
N LEU A 60 -40.38 -16.43 37.70
CA LEU A 60 -39.11 -16.64 38.39
C LEU A 60 -37.96 -15.74 37.87
N TRP A 61 -38.02 -15.28 36.61
CA TRP A 61 -37.01 -14.38 36.01
C TRP A 61 -37.66 -13.22 35.23
N PRO A 62 -38.16 -12.17 35.91
CA PRO A 62 -38.90 -11.07 35.26
C PRO A 62 -38.04 -10.13 34.39
N SER A 63 -36.71 -10.23 34.45
CA SER A 63 -35.77 -9.38 33.70
C SER A 63 -35.07 -10.08 32.51
N GLY A 64 -35.42 -11.34 32.21
CA GLY A 64 -34.88 -12.07 31.05
C GLY A 64 -35.85 -12.02 29.86
N SER A 65 -35.37 -11.60 28.69
CA SER A 65 -36.16 -11.61 27.45
C SER A 65 -36.43 -13.06 27.00
N ILE A 66 -37.65 -13.55 27.23
CA ILE A 66 -38.06 -14.93 26.87
C ILE A 66 -38.16 -15.14 25.34
N ALA A 67 -38.01 -14.06 24.57
CA ALA A 67 -37.93 -14.11 23.11
C ALA A 67 -36.68 -14.85 22.59
N SER A 68 -35.64 -15.10 23.40
CA SER A 68 -34.44 -15.82 22.96
C SER A 68 -34.53 -17.35 23.06
N ILE A 69 -35.47 -17.90 23.83
CA ILE A 69 -35.58 -19.36 24.03
C ILE A 69 -36.51 -20.00 22.97
N PHE A 70 -37.40 -19.21 22.37
CA PHE A 70 -38.41 -19.71 21.41
C PHE A 70 -38.21 -19.24 19.96
N SER A 71 -37.17 -18.44 19.69
CA SER A 71 -36.78 -18.04 18.34
C SER A 71 -35.65 -18.96 17.86
N LEU A 72 -35.90 -19.80 16.85
CA LEU A 72 -34.92 -20.59 16.06
C LEU A 72 -34.48 -22.00 16.54
N GLY A 73 -35.31 -22.78 17.24
CA GLY A 73 -34.93 -24.16 17.62
C GLY A 73 -35.75 -25.32 17.05
N LEU A 74 -36.99 -25.09 16.59
CA LEU A 74 -37.98 -26.18 16.48
C LEU A 74 -38.61 -26.38 15.09
N LEU A 75 -38.12 -25.70 14.05
CA LEU A 75 -38.62 -25.83 12.68
C LEU A 75 -37.57 -26.26 11.65
N SER A 76 -36.35 -26.60 12.08
CA SER A 76 -35.29 -27.18 11.24
C SER A 76 -35.23 -28.70 11.41
N SER A 77 -36.32 -29.43 11.10
CA SER A 77 -36.31 -30.91 11.10
C SER A 77 -35.69 -31.53 9.83
N ALA A 78 -34.75 -30.84 9.19
CA ALA A 78 -33.91 -31.35 8.11
C ALA A 78 -32.58 -30.59 8.00
N GLY A 79 -32.09 -30.04 9.12
CA GLY A 79 -30.75 -29.47 9.21
C GLY A 79 -29.78 -30.59 9.53
N ASP A 80 -28.84 -30.81 8.62
CA ASP A 80 -27.68 -31.67 8.79
C ASP A 80 -27.14 -31.60 10.23
N LEU A 81 -26.81 -32.76 10.78
CA LEU A 81 -25.82 -32.83 11.85
C LEU A 81 -24.50 -32.34 11.21
N GLU A 82 -24.27 -31.03 11.19
CA GLU A 82 -22.96 -30.46 10.91
C GLU A 82 -22.03 -30.99 12.00
N LEU A 83 -21.38 -32.12 11.72
CA LEU A 83 -20.21 -32.56 12.44
C LEU A 83 -19.26 -31.36 12.39
N GLU A 84 -18.88 -30.79 13.55
CA GLU A 84 -18.06 -29.56 13.65
C GLU A 84 -16.77 -29.59 12.80
N THR A 85 -16.33 -30.77 12.39
CA THR A 85 -15.13 -31.04 11.59
C THR A 85 -15.37 -31.14 10.08
N VAL A 86 -16.62 -31.28 9.61
CA VAL A 86 -16.92 -31.44 8.18
C VAL A 86 -17.24 -30.08 7.58
N ARG A 87 -16.43 -29.64 6.61
CA ARG A 87 -16.63 -28.41 5.85
C ARG A 87 -16.81 -28.73 4.37
N TYR A 88 -17.88 -28.21 3.78
CA TYR A 88 -18.13 -28.32 2.34
C TYR A 88 -17.75 -26.99 1.66
N TYR A 89 -17.00 -27.08 0.56
CA TYR A 89 -16.62 -25.93 -0.24
C TYR A 89 -16.90 -26.21 -1.71
N ASP A 90 -17.74 -25.39 -2.32
CA ASP A 90 -17.92 -25.37 -3.76
C ASP A 90 -17.02 -24.30 -4.38
N LEU A 91 -15.95 -24.74 -5.03
CA LEU A 91 -14.95 -23.85 -5.62
C LEU A 91 -15.47 -23.08 -6.85
N THR A 92 -16.64 -23.46 -7.39
CA THR A 92 -17.27 -22.70 -8.49
C THR A 92 -17.77 -21.33 -8.04
N ASN A 93 -17.95 -21.11 -6.73
CA ASN A 93 -18.41 -19.84 -6.17
C ASN A 93 -17.27 -18.83 -5.91
N VAL A 94 -16.00 -19.22 -6.07
CA VAL A 94 -14.81 -18.42 -5.72
C VAL A 94 -13.90 -18.21 -6.94
N GLN A 95 -14.48 -17.70 -8.01
CA GLN A 95 -13.78 -17.54 -9.29
C GLN A 95 -12.96 -16.25 -9.39
N GLY A 96 -13.24 -15.26 -8.53
CA GLY A 96 -12.71 -13.90 -8.64
C GLY A 96 -13.42 -13.10 -9.74
N THR A 97 -14.09 -12.02 -9.39
CA THR A 97 -14.84 -11.17 -10.32
C THR A 97 -14.44 -9.70 -10.25
N ALA A 98 -14.86 -8.93 -11.26
CA ALA A 98 -14.56 -7.51 -11.38
C ALA A 98 -15.04 -6.65 -10.19
N ARG A 99 -16.04 -7.14 -9.44
CA ARG A 99 -16.70 -6.44 -8.34
C ARG A 99 -16.68 -7.30 -7.08
N GLY A 100 -15.47 -7.70 -6.67
CA GLY A 100 -15.26 -8.61 -5.54
C GLY A 100 -15.90 -8.12 -4.25
N TRP A 101 -15.85 -6.81 -3.98
CA TRP A 101 -16.42 -6.19 -2.78
C TRP A 101 -17.95 -6.30 -2.72
N GLU A 102 -18.66 -6.20 -3.86
CA GLU A 102 -20.12 -6.37 -3.90
C GLU A 102 -20.56 -7.83 -3.68
N ARG A 103 -19.64 -8.77 -3.95
CA ARG A 103 -19.88 -10.21 -3.87
C ARG A 103 -19.26 -10.86 -2.65
N GLU A 104 -18.75 -10.06 -1.72
CA GLU A 104 -18.07 -10.51 -0.50
C GLU A 104 -16.92 -11.50 -0.78
N GLU A 105 -16.19 -11.28 -1.88
CA GLU A 105 -15.08 -12.14 -2.27
C GLU A 105 -13.91 -11.97 -1.31
N ARG A 106 -13.39 -13.09 -0.78
CA ARG A 106 -12.25 -13.05 0.14
C ARG A 106 -10.91 -12.96 -0.58
N ILE A 107 -10.03 -12.14 -0.04
CA ILE A 107 -8.66 -11.90 -0.52
C ILE A 107 -7.69 -12.50 0.49
N LEU A 108 -6.71 -13.26 0.01
CA LEU A 108 -5.53 -13.60 0.77
C LEU A 108 -4.41 -12.61 0.46
N LEU A 109 -4.04 -11.76 1.40
CA LEU A 109 -2.91 -10.84 1.27
C LEU A 109 -1.64 -11.51 1.79
N CYS A 110 -0.66 -11.73 0.92
CA CYS A 110 0.60 -12.40 1.24
C CYS A 110 1.76 -11.40 1.29
N VAL A 111 2.49 -11.39 2.40
CA VAL A 111 3.66 -10.52 2.62
C VAL A 111 4.86 -11.36 3.09
N PRO A 112 5.85 -11.63 2.23
CA PRO A 112 7.13 -12.17 2.68
C PRO A 112 7.92 -11.08 3.42
N LEU A 113 8.55 -11.42 4.53
CA LEU A 113 9.26 -10.50 5.41
C LEU A 113 10.66 -11.01 5.73
N ARG A 114 11.62 -10.10 5.66
CA ARG A 114 12.98 -10.26 6.15
C ARG A 114 13.51 -8.90 6.56
N ASP A 115 14.04 -8.80 7.77
CA ASP A 115 14.66 -7.56 8.29
C ASP A 115 13.77 -6.31 8.04
N ALA A 116 12.47 -6.43 8.33
CA ALA A 116 11.41 -5.50 7.93
C ALA A 116 10.95 -4.54 9.04
N GLU A 117 11.57 -4.56 10.23
CA GLU A 117 11.15 -3.77 11.40
C GLU A 117 10.88 -2.30 11.05
N ALA A 118 11.78 -1.68 10.28
CA ALA A 118 11.70 -0.27 9.90
C ALA A 118 10.52 0.08 8.99
N HIS A 119 9.99 -0.87 8.23
CA HIS A 119 8.94 -0.63 7.24
C HIS A 119 7.53 -0.92 7.77
N LEU A 120 7.42 -1.72 8.84
CA LEU A 120 6.12 -2.18 9.36
C LEU A 120 5.19 -1.03 9.75
N GLY A 121 5.71 0.05 10.37
CA GLY A 121 4.88 1.19 10.74
C GLY A 121 4.19 1.85 9.54
N MET A 122 4.93 2.03 8.44
CA MET A 122 4.39 2.54 7.18
C MET A 122 3.41 1.54 6.56
N PHE A 123 3.77 0.25 6.52
CA PHE A 123 2.91 -0.81 6.00
C PHE A 123 1.54 -0.85 6.69
N PHE A 124 1.49 -0.83 8.03
CA PHE A 124 0.23 -0.83 8.78
C PHE A 124 -0.58 0.45 8.59
N SER A 125 0.07 1.59 8.31
CA SER A 125 -0.64 2.82 7.95
C SER A 125 -1.41 2.68 6.62
N HIS A 126 -0.84 1.96 5.64
CA HIS A 126 -1.54 1.64 4.39
C HIS A 126 -2.69 0.67 4.61
N MET A 127 -2.47 -0.38 5.41
CA MET A 127 -3.49 -1.36 5.74
C MET A 127 -4.73 -0.72 6.38
N ARG A 128 -4.57 0.28 7.24
CA ARG A 128 -5.72 1.01 7.85
C ARG A 128 -6.52 1.82 6.84
N ASN A 129 -5.90 2.23 5.73
CA ASN A 129 -6.49 3.11 4.74
C ASN A 129 -7.13 2.38 3.55
N LEU A 130 -6.95 1.06 3.41
CA LEU A 130 -7.57 0.30 2.33
C LEU A 130 -9.10 0.45 2.35
N THR A 131 -9.70 0.58 1.16
CA THR A 131 -11.17 0.73 1.07
C THR A 131 -11.91 -0.60 1.03
N TYR A 132 -11.23 -1.68 0.64
CA TYR A 132 -11.82 -3.00 0.57
C TYR A 132 -12.18 -3.47 1.99
N PRO A 133 -13.36 -4.07 2.24
CA PRO A 133 -13.76 -4.45 3.59
C PRO A 133 -12.72 -5.35 4.28
N HIS A 134 -12.10 -4.88 5.38
CA HIS A 134 -10.97 -5.56 6.01
C HIS A 134 -11.34 -6.98 6.49
N ASN A 135 -12.58 -7.20 6.91
CA ASN A 135 -13.08 -8.52 7.32
C ASN A 135 -13.12 -9.57 6.18
N LEU A 136 -12.94 -9.14 4.93
CA LEU A 136 -12.82 -9.99 3.74
C LEU A 136 -11.36 -10.16 3.29
N ILE A 137 -10.41 -9.54 3.99
CA ILE A 137 -8.98 -9.67 3.73
C ILE A 137 -8.38 -10.54 4.84
N ASP A 138 -7.91 -11.71 4.45
CA ASP A 138 -7.15 -12.61 5.30
C ASP A 138 -5.65 -12.31 5.07
N LEU A 139 -4.87 -12.17 6.14
CA LEU A 139 -3.45 -11.78 6.09
C LEU A 139 -2.56 -12.99 6.31
N ALA A 140 -1.51 -13.10 5.51
CA ALA A 140 -0.49 -14.12 5.66
C ALA A 140 0.90 -13.53 5.54
N PHE A 141 1.68 -13.68 6.61
CA PHE A 141 3.06 -13.23 6.70
C PHE A 141 4.00 -14.44 6.74
N LEU A 142 5.12 -14.36 6.03
CA LEU A 142 6.22 -15.30 6.22
C LEU A 142 7.48 -14.54 6.63
N VAL A 143 7.94 -14.76 7.86
CA VAL A 143 9.20 -14.20 8.37
C VAL A 143 10.30 -15.24 8.15
N SER A 144 11.38 -14.84 7.47
CA SER A 144 12.50 -15.72 7.12
C SER A 144 13.85 -15.02 7.25
N ASP A 145 14.81 -15.69 7.88
CA ASP A 145 16.21 -15.26 7.98
C ASP A 145 16.37 -13.80 8.51
N SER A 146 15.42 -13.33 9.32
CA SER A 146 15.43 -12.02 9.98
C SER A 146 16.35 -11.99 11.19
N LYS A 147 16.99 -10.85 11.43
CA LYS A 147 17.93 -10.60 12.54
C LYS A 147 17.54 -9.41 13.41
N ASP A 148 16.57 -8.63 12.96
CA ASP A 148 15.97 -7.50 13.68
C ASP A 148 14.72 -7.94 14.46
N LYS A 149 13.92 -6.99 14.96
CA LYS A 149 12.69 -7.28 15.71
C LYS A 149 11.44 -7.39 14.85
N THR A 150 11.58 -7.81 13.58
CA THR A 150 10.46 -7.93 12.64
C THR A 150 9.28 -8.69 13.24
N LEU A 151 9.52 -9.83 13.89
CA LEU A 151 8.46 -10.69 14.39
C LEU A 151 7.72 -10.06 15.59
N GLU A 152 8.45 -9.45 16.53
CA GLU A 152 7.83 -8.77 17.66
C GLU A 152 7.00 -7.57 17.20
N THR A 153 7.59 -6.69 16.37
CA THR A 153 6.90 -5.50 15.85
C THR A 153 5.69 -5.86 15.00
N LEU A 154 5.78 -6.92 14.19
CA LEU A 154 4.64 -7.43 13.41
C LEU A 154 3.49 -7.85 14.34
N SER A 155 3.80 -8.62 15.38
CA SER A 155 2.80 -9.13 16.33
C SER A 155 2.12 -7.99 17.09
N GLU A 156 2.89 -7.02 17.58
CA GLU A 156 2.38 -5.84 18.29
C GLU A 156 1.43 -5.01 17.42
N ASN A 157 1.82 -4.73 16.18
CA ASN A 157 0.98 -3.96 15.24
C ASN A 157 -0.31 -4.72 14.86
N LEU A 158 -0.23 -6.05 14.68
CA LEU A 158 -1.42 -6.87 14.40
C LEU A 158 -2.39 -6.89 15.59
N GLU A 159 -1.87 -7.02 16.81
CA GLU A 159 -2.70 -6.95 18.02
C GLU A 159 -3.35 -5.58 18.20
N GLU A 160 -2.63 -4.49 17.90
CA GLU A 160 -3.19 -3.14 17.93
C GLU A 160 -4.31 -2.99 16.90
N MET A 161 -4.06 -3.40 15.65
CA MET A 161 -5.03 -3.34 14.56
C MET A 161 -6.28 -4.19 14.84
N GLN A 162 -6.13 -5.37 15.44
CA GLN A 162 -7.25 -6.24 15.79
C GLN A 162 -8.04 -5.76 17.03
N ARG A 163 -7.44 -4.89 17.87
CA ARG A 163 -8.09 -4.27 19.03
C ARG A 163 -8.72 -2.91 18.71
N ASP A 164 -8.73 -2.49 17.45
CA ASP A 164 -9.29 -1.20 17.05
C ASP A 164 -10.79 -1.12 17.43
N PRO A 165 -11.23 0.01 18.02
CA PRO A 165 -12.62 0.19 18.42
C PRO A 165 -13.61 0.27 17.24
N ASP A 166 -13.17 0.62 16.03
CA ASP A 166 -14.01 0.58 14.83
C ASP A 166 -14.13 -0.86 14.33
N PRO A 167 -15.34 -1.47 14.31
CA PRO A 167 -15.53 -2.85 13.86
C PRO A 167 -15.17 -3.08 12.38
N LYS A 168 -14.93 -2.02 11.59
CA LYS A 168 -14.47 -2.13 10.20
C LYS A 168 -12.96 -2.28 10.05
N GLN A 169 -12.19 -1.95 11.10
CA GLN A 169 -10.73 -1.96 11.04
C GLN A 169 -10.11 -3.36 11.17
N PRO A 170 -10.62 -4.28 12.02
CA PRO A 170 -10.10 -5.63 12.11
C PRO A 170 -10.17 -6.39 10.78
N TYR A 171 -9.06 -7.07 10.47
CA TYR A 171 -8.92 -7.99 9.34
C TYR A 171 -9.50 -9.37 9.65
N GLY A 172 -9.62 -10.22 8.64
CA GLY A 172 -10.07 -11.61 8.78
C GLY A 172 -9.07 -12.54 9.47
N GLU A 173 -8.86 -13.74 8.91
CA GLU A 173 -7.87 -14.71 9.41
C GLU A 173 -6.46 -14.14 9.23
N ILE A 174 -5.66 -14.14 10.29
CA ILE A 174 -4.25 -13.73 10.24
C ILE A 174 -3.37 -14.94 10.51
N SER A 175 -2.42 -15.20 9.63
CA SER A 175 -1.41 -16.25 9.76
C SER A 175 -0.01 -15.64 9.77
N ILE A 176 0.78 -15.91 10.80
CA ILE A 176 2.21 -15.60 10.85
C ILE A 176 2.95 -16.93 10.77
N ILE A 177 3.79 -17.08 9.75
CA ILE A 177 4.59 -18.27 9.52
C ILE A 177 6.05 -17.88 9.65
N GLU A 178 6.81 -18.60 10.47
CA GLU A 178 8.25 -18.41 10.60
C GLU A 178 8.95 -19.61 9.96
N LYS A 179 9.81 -19.35 8.98
CA LYS A 179 10.60 -20.39 8.33
C LYS A 179 11.82 -19.82 7.64
N ASP A 180 12.99 -20.29 8.07
CA ASP A 180 14.25 -19.98 7.40
C ASP A 180 14.51 -20.87 6.17
N PHE A 181 15.18 -20.27 5.20
CA PHE A 181 15.68 -20.93 3.98
C PHE A 181 17.22 -20.93 3.90
N GLY A 182 17.90 -20.35 4.89
CA GLY A 182 19.36 -20.41 5.01
C GLY A 182 20.06 -19.56 3.97
N GLN A 183 19.48 -18.41 3.62
CA GLN A 183 20.11 -17.49 2.67
C GLN A 183 21.42 -16.93 3.26
N GLN A 184 22.55 -17.52 2.85
CA GLN A 184 23.86 -17.13 3.34
C GLN A 184 24.20 -15.71 2.89
N VAL A 185 24.33 -14.82 3.86
CA VAL A 185 24.78 -13.44 3.64
C VAL A 185 26.30 -13.45 3.56
N ASN A 186 26.85 -13.66 2.35
CA ASN A 186 28.29 -13.42 2.14
C ASN A 186 28.56 -11.92 2.31
N GLN A 187 29.68 -11.57 2.96
CA GLN A 187 29.98 -10.20 3.41
C GLN A 187 30.44 -9.25 2.28
N ASP A 188 30.77 -9.75 1.09
CA ASP A 188 31.19 -8.91 -0.05
C ASP A 188 29.99 -8.41 -0.87
N VAL A 189 29.79 -7.09 -0.85
CA VAL A 189 28.71 -6.38 -1.57
C VAL A 189 28.82 -6.58 -3.09
N GLU A 190 30.03 -6.64 -3.65
CA GLU A 190 30.27 -6.94 -5.08
C GLU A 190 29.85 -8.38 -5.46
N SER A 191 29.96 -9.34 -4.55
CA SER A 191 29.51 -10.73 -4.77
C SER A 191 27.99 -10.87 -4.74
N ARG A 192 27.27 -9.99 -4.02
CA ARG A 192 25.80 -10.00 -3.88
C ARG A 192 25.06 -9.53 -5.12
N HIS A 193 25.67 -8.62 -5.87
CA HIS A 193 25.11 -8.08 -7.11
C HIS A 193 25.65 -8.79 -8.35
N GLY A 194 26.56 -9.76 -8.22
CA GLY A 194 27.00 -10.54 -9.38
C GLY A 194 25.83 -11.32 -9.99
N PHE A 195 25.71 -11.25 -11.32
CA PHE A 195 24.69 -11.93 -12.12
C PHE A 195 24.42 -13.39 -11.67
N ALA A 196 25.47 -14.15 -11.35
CA ALA A 196 25.37 -15.55 -10.90
C ALA A 196 24.72 -15.74 -9.51
N ALA A 197 24.86 -14.79 -8.58
CA ALA A 197 24.28 -14.89 -7.25
C ALA A 197 22.76 -14.61 -7.26
N GLN A 198 22.32 -13.77 -8.21
CA GLN A 198 20.94 -13.31 -8.29
C GLN A 198 19.96 -14.44 -8.66
N ALA A 199 20.37 -15.38 -9.52
CA ALA A 199 19.59 -16.57 -9.84
C ALA A 199 19.30 -17.42 -8.60
N THR A 200 20.30 -17.63 -7.74
CA THR A 200 20.15 -18.41 -6.50
C THR A 200 19.22 -17.70 -5.52
N ARG A 201 19.35 -16.37 -5.38
CA ARG A 201 18.46 -15.56 -4.54
C ARG A 201 17.00 -15.66 -4.98
N ARG A 202 16.72 -15.50 -6.28
CA ARG A 202 15.36 -15.63 -6.84
C ARG A 202 14.76 -17.01 -6.54
N LYS A 203 15.54 -18.09 -6.72
CA LYS A 203 15.09 -19.46 -6.40
C LYS A 203 14.73 -19.63 -4.92
N LEU A 204 15.49 -19.05 -3.98
CA LEU A 204 15.16 -19.07 -2.55
C LEU A 204 13.91 -18.23 -2.23
N MET A 205 13.78 -17.03 -2.80
CA MET A 205 12.59 -16.20 -2.65
C MET A 205 11.33 -16.91 -3.16
N ALA A 206 11.44 -17.62 -4.28
CA ALA A 206 10.35 -18.43 -4.83
C ALA A 206 9.91 -19.53 -3.86
N GLN A 207 10.85 -20.17 -3.16
CA GLN A 207 10.52 -21.14 -2.10
C GLN A 207 9.71 -20.45 -1.00
N ALA A 208 10.19 -19.33 -0.45
CA ALA A 208 9.47 -18.59 0.59
C ALA A 208 8.04 -18.24 0.18
N ARG A 209 7.84 -17.67 -1.02
CA ARG A 209 6.51 -17.36 -1.56
C ARG A 209 5.63 -18.60 -1.67
N ASN A 210 6.16 -19.71 -2.19
CA ASN A 210 5.39 -20.96 -2.31
C ASN A 210 5.00 -21.57 -0.96
N TRP A 211 5.89 -21.52 0.04
CA TRP A 211 5.59 -21.99 1.40
C TRP A 211 4.49 -21.14 2.05
N LEU A 212 4.58 -19.82 1.94
CA LEU A 212 3.56 -18.89 2.43
C LEU A 212 2.19 -19.18 1.78
N LEU A 213 2.15 -19.26 0.46
CA LEU A 213 0.92 -19.53 -0.29
C LEU A 213 0.32 -20.88 0.09
N SER A 214 1.12 -21.94 0.12
CA SER A 214 0.64 -23.30 0.37
C SER A 214 0.10 -23.46 1.79
N ALA A 215 0.68 -22.76 2.77
CA ALA A 215 0.23 -22.79 4.16
C ALA A 215 -1.03 -21.94 4.39
N ALA A 216 -1.21 -20.85 3.64
CA ALA A 216 -2.27 -19.87 3.89
C ALA A 216 -3.48 -19.97 2.94
N LEU A 217 -3.35 -20.50 1.73
CA LEU A 217 -4.46 -20.55 0.77
C LEU A 217 -5.60 -21.47 1.26
N ARG A 218 -6.81 -20.92 1.35
CA ARG A 218 -8.04 -21.61 1.75
C ARG A 218 -9.01 -21.79 0.58
N PRO A 219 -9.96 -22.74 0.67
CA PRO A 219 -10.97 -22.97 -0.36
C PRO A 219 -11.89 -21.78 -0.65
N TYR A 220 -12.06 -20.86 0.30
CA TYR A 220 -12.97 -19.72 0.19
C TYR A 220 -12.32 -18.45 -0.39
N HIS A 221 -10.98 -18.41 -0.56
CA HIS A 221 -10.32 -17.27 -1.20
C HIS A 221 -10.67 -17.21 -2.70
N SER A 222 -11.01 -16.03 -3.18
CA SER A 222 -11.25 -15.73 -4.59
C SER A 222 -10.05 -15.04 -5.24
N TRP A 223 -9.28 -14.30 -4.44
CA TRP A 223 -8.10 -13.54 -4.88
C TRP A 223 -6.92 -13.80 -3.94
N VAL A 224 -5.72 -13.65 -4.49
CA VAL A 224 -4.46 -13.59 -3.74
C VAL A 224 -3.76 -12.30 -4.15
N TYR A 225 -3.40 -11.49 -3.17
CA TYR A 225 -2.70 -10.23 -3.37
C TYR A 225 -1.30 -10.32 -2.73
N TRP A 226 -0.26 -10.28 -3.56
CA TRP A 226 1.12 -10.22 -3.11
C TRP A 226 1.52 -8.76 -2.99
N ARG A 227 2.14 -8.41 -1.86
CA ARG A 227 2.57 -7.04 -1.60
C ARG A 227 3.87 -7.05 -0.80
N ASP A 228 4.88 -6.34 -1.29
CA ASP A 228 6.09 -6.10 -0.52
C ASP A 228 5.83 -5.05 0.58
N VAL A 229 6.58 -5.12 1.67
CA VAL A 229 6.37 -4.32 2.90
C VAL A 229 6.87 -2.88 2.77
N ASP A 230 7.75 -2.63 1.82
CA ASP A 230 8.51 -1.41 1.55
C ASP A 230 7.87 -0.51 0.48
N VAL A 231 6.61 -0.76 0.11
CA VAL A 231 5.89 0.14 -0.80
C VAL A 231 5.41 1.39 -0.06
N GLU A 232 6.04 2.52 -0.35
CA GLU A 232 5.86 3.84 0.27
C GLU A 232 4.50 4.50 0.00
N THR A 233 3.93 4.41 -1.21
CA THR A 233 2.55 4.87 -1.45
C THR A 233 1.82 4.03 -2.49
N ALA A 234 0.52 3.86 -2.29
CA ALA A 234 -0.41 3.31 -3.29
C ALA A 234 -1.82 3.88 -3.06
N PRO A 235 -2.67 3.91 -4.10
CA PRO A 235 -4.07 4.26 -3.92
C PRO A 235 -4.77 3.33 -2.92
N PHE A 236 -5.61 3.89 -2.07
CA PHE A 236 -6.37 3.16 -1.06
C PHE A 236 -7.35 2.14 -1.67
N THR A 237 -7.75 2.39 -2.91
CA THR A 237 -8.64 1.58 -3.75
C THR A 237 -7.91 0.54 -4.60
N ILE A 238 -6.61 0.30 -4.36
CA ILE A 238 -5.78 -0.56 -5.23
C ILE A 238 -6.36 -1.95 -5.48
N LEU A 239 -7.03 -2.55 -4.50
CA LEU A 239 -7.62 -3.87 -4.67
C LEU A 239 -8.79 -3.80 -5.67
N GLU A 240 -9.71 -2.86 -5.47
CA GLU A 240 -10.85 -2.62 -6.35
C GLU A 240 -10.42 -2.18 -7.76
N ASP A 241 -9.44 -1.29 -7.84
CA ASP A 241 -8.89 -0.73 -9.06
C ASP A 241 -8.22 -1.79 -9.92
N LEU A 242 -7.56 -2.78 -9.33
CA LEU A 242 -6.99 -3.92 -10.04
C LEU A 242 -8.07 -4.98 -10.36
N MET A 243 -8.99 -5.25 -9.43
CA MET A 243 -10.05 -6.25 -9.62
C MET A 243 -10.96 -5.93 -10.80
N ARG A 244 -11.34 -4.66 -11.01
CA ARG A 244 -12.29 -4.25 -12.06
C ARG A 244 -11.84 -4.63 -13.48
N HIS A 245 -10.54 -4.78 -13.72
CA HIS A 245 -9.98 -5.26 -15.00
C HIS A 245 -10.29 -6.74 -15.26
N ASN A 246 -10.65 -7.49 -14.21
CA ASN A 246 -11.10 -8.87 -14.27
C ASN A 246 -10.11 -9.85 -14.92
N LYS A 247 -8.81 -9.54 -14.86
CA LYS A 247 -7.72 -10.39 -15.36
C LYS A 247 -7.36 -11.47 -14.36
N ASP A 248 -6.73 -12.54 -14.85
CA ASP A 248 -6.30 -13.65 -13.99
C ASP A 248 -5.07 -13.27 -13.15
N VAL A 249 -4.14 -12.52 -13.73
CA VAL A 249 -2.99 -11.90 -13.08
C VAL A 249 -2.86 -10.46 -13.55
N ILE A 250 -2.74 -9.52 -12.63
CA ILE A 250 -2.56 -8.10 -12.92
C ILE A 250 -1.55 -7.44 -12.00
N VAL A 251 -0.72 -6.55 -12.54
CA VAL A 251 0.25 -5.74 -11.79
C VAL A 251 0.14 -4.25 -12.14
N PRO A 252 0.33 -3.35 -11.16
CA PRO A 252 0.52 -1.93 -11.41
C PRO A 252 1.96 -1.65 -11.88
N ASN A 253 2.20 -0.44 -12.37
CA ASN A 253 3.55 0.06 -12.57
C ASN A 253 4.20 0.48 -11.24
N VAL A 254 5.51 0.27 -11.08
CA VAL A 254 6.22 0.55 -9.83
C VAL A 254 7.39 1.49 -10.08
N TRP A 255 7.32 2.63 -9.42
CA TRP A 255 8.34 3.67 -9.46
C TRP A 255 8.90 3.90 -8.06
N ARG A 256 10.03 4.59 -7.97
CA ARG A 256 10.54 5.08 -6.69
C ARG A 256 10.74 6.59 -6.77
N PRO A 257 10.42 7.34 -5.69
CA PRO A 257 10.85 8.71 -5.61
C PRO A 257 12.37 8.73 -5.45
N LEU A 258 12.98 9.81 -5.92
CA LEU A 258 14.37 10.11 -5.72
C LEU A 258 14.48 11.52 -5.16
N PRO A 259 15.56 11.82 -4.44
CA PRO A 259 15.89 13.20 -4.17
C PRO A 259 16.05 14.03 -5.45
N ASP A 260 15.80 15.34 -5.36
CA ASP A 260 15.85 16.26 -6.51
C ASP A 260 17.20 16.21 -7.26
N TRP A 261 18.31 16.03 -6.53
CA TRP A 261 19.65 15.94 -7.12
C TRP A 261 19.90 14.65 -7.92
N LEU A 262 19.05 13.62 -7.76
CA LEU A 262 19.06 12.38 -8.54
C LEU A 262 17.96 12.32 -9.61
N GLY A 263 17.23 13.43 -9.82
CA GLY A 263 16.20 13.52 -10.87
C GLY A 263 14.78 13.26 -10.40
N GLY A 264 14.53 13.23 -9.08
CA GLY A 264 13.18 13.30 -8.48
C GLY A 264 12.36 12.00 -8.50
N GLU A 265 12.42 11.21 -9.57
CA GLU A 265 11.72 9.92 -9.68
C GLU A 265 12.41 9.00 -10.68
N GLN A 266 12.27 7.69 -10.49
CA GLN A 266 12.72 6.73 -11.50
C GLN A 266 11.88 5.43 -11.53
N PRO A 267 11.91 4.71 -12.67
CA PRO A 267 11.52 3.31 -12.75
C PRO A 267 12.20 2.46 -11.67
N TYR A 268 11.43 1.59 -11.00
CA TYR A 268 11.95 0.69 -9.98
C TYR A 268 11.88 -0.78 -10.41
N ASP A 269 10.67 -1.29 -10.68
CA ASP A 269 10.48 -2.72 -10.95
C ASP A 269 10.66 -3.05 -12.44
N LEU A 270 11.83 -3.57 -12.79
CA LEU A 270 12.15 -4.01 -14.15
C LEU A 270 11.71 -5.45 -14.46
N ASN A 271 11.08 -6.15 -13.52
CA ASN A 271 10.69 -7.56 -13.68
C ASN A 271 9.32 -7.73 -14.36
N SER A 272 8.61 -6.63 -14.60
CA SER A 272 7.37 -6.61 -15.38
C SER A 272 7.67 -6.20 -16.81
N TRP A 273 7.55 -7.13 -17.75
CA TRP A 273 7.96 -6.92 -19.14
C TRP A 273 7.19 -7.82 -20.11
N GLN A 274 7.12 -7.40 -21.37
CA GLN A 274 6.67 -8.26 -22.47
C GLN A 274 7.87 -8.89 -23.16
N GLU A 275 7.70 -10.14 -23.61
CA GLU A 275 8.78 -10.93 -24.21
C GLU A 275 9.27 -10.32 -25.53
N SER A 276 10.54 -10.59 -25.87
CA SER A 276 11.14 -10.13 -27.13
C SER A 276 11.75 -11.30 -27.93
N GLU A 277 11.81 -11.16 -29.26
CA GLU A 277 12.45 -12.15 -30.12
C GLU A 277 13.94 -12.33 -29.78
N THR A 278 14.64 -11.25 -29.43
CA THR A 278 16.05 -11.28 -29.04
C THR A 278 16.27 -12.04 -27.74
N ALA A 279 15.37 -11.86 -26.75
CA ALA A 279 15.44 -12.57 -25.49
C ALA A 279 15.14 -14.06 -25.65
N LEU A 280 14.19 -14.44 -26.52
CA LEU A 280 13.94 -15.83 -26.86
C LEU A 280 15.15 -16.48 -27.54
N ALA A 281 15.76 -15.79 -28.51
CA ALA A 281 16.97 -16.28 -29.17
C ALA A 281 18.14 -16.43 -28.18
N LEU A 282 18.28 -15.50 -27.23
CA LEU A 282 19.26 -15.61 -26.15
C LEU A 282 18.96 -16.82 -25.26
N ALA A 283 17.71 -17.00 -24.84
CA ALA A 283 17.29 -18.10 -23.96
C ALA A 283 17.62 -19.47 -24.56
N ASP A 284 17.51 -19.63 -25.88
CA ASP A 284 17.87 -20.87 -26.60
C ASP A 284 19.37 -21.19 -26.57
N THR A 285 20.23 -20.20 -26.34
CA THR A 285 21.68 -20.40 -26.22
C THR A 285 22.15 -20.78 -24.82
N LEU A 286 21.29 -20.62 -23.80
CA LEU A 286 21.66 -20.82 -22.40
C LEU A 286 21.39 -22.26 -21.93
N ASP A 287 22.18 -22.71 -20.97
CA ASP A 287 22.01 -24.01 -20.30
C ASP A 287 20.65 -24.13 -19.59
N GLU A 288 20.11 -25.34 -19.46
CA GLU A 288 18.77 -25.62 -18.90
C GLU A 288 18.53 -24.92 -17.54
N ASP A 289 19.52 -24.96 -16.65
CA ASP A 289 19.44 -24.38 -15.29
C ASP A 289 19.70 -22.87 -15.22
N ALA A 290 20.07 -22.23 -16.33
CA ALA A 290 20.35 -20.81 -16.39
C ALA A 290 19.08 -20.00 -16.14
N VAL A 291 19.24 -18.85 -15.46
CA VAL A 291 18.17 -17.90 -15.19
C VAL A 291 18.60 -16.54 -15.71
N ILE A 292 17.80 -15.97 -16.61
CA ILE A 292 17.90 -14.59 -17.05
C ILE A 292 17.32 -13.73 -15.94
N VAL A 293 18.06 -12.69 -15.54
CA VAL A 293 17.57 -11.69 -14.61
C VAL A 293 17.71 -10.33 -15.27
N GLU A 294 16.61 -9.59 -15.31
CA GLU A 294 16.57 -8.26 -15.91
C GLU A 294 17.38 -7.23 -15.12
N GLY A 295 17.82 -6.18 -15.82
CA GLY A 295 18.59 -5.07 -15.25
C GLY A 295 20.11 -5.28 -15.23
N TYR A 296 20.60 -6.38 -15.81
CA TYR A 296 22.02 -6.74 -15.87
C TYR A 296 22.59 -6.57 -17.28
N ALA A 297 23.79 -5.97 -17.37
CA ALA A 297 24.44 -5.68 -18.66
C ALA A 297 24.89 -6.95 -19.41
N GLU A 298 25.02 -8.06 -18.68
CA GLU A 298 25.45 -9.36 -19.19
C GLU A 298 24.53 -9.90 -20.29
N TYR A 299 23.22 -9.64 -20.18
CA TYR A 299 22.21 -10.12 -21.14
C TYR A 299 21.39 -8.97 -21.69
N ALA A 300 21.63 -8.63 -22.96
CA ALA A 300 20.82 -7.66 -23.68
C ALA A 300 19.51 -8.31 -24.18
N THR A 301 18.48 -8.30 -23.34
CA THR A 301 17.18 -8.92 -23.62
C THR A 301 16.29 -8.05 -24.53
N TRP A 302 16.49 -6.73 -24.56
CA TRP A 302 15.70 -5.77 -25.34
C TRP A 302 14.18 -5.88 -25.10
N ARG A 303 13.78 -6.34 -23.91
CA ARG A 303 12.38 -6.45 -23.55
C ARG A 303 11.80 -5.07 -23.25
N PRO A 304 10.58 -4.76 -23.73
CA PRO A 304 9.86 -3.59 -23.25
C PRO A 304 9.42 -3.82 -21.79
N HIS A 305 10.02 -3.07 -20.87
CA HIS A 305 9.65 -3.10 -19.46
C HIS A 305 8.48 -2.15 -19.18
N LEU A 306 7.51 -2.62 -18.39
CA LEU A 306 6.33 -1.84 -17.97
C LEU A 306 6.73 -0.51 -17.34
N ALA A 307 7.83 -0.50 -16.57
CA ALA A 307 8.33 0.66 -15.85
C ALA A 307 8.67 1.84 -16.77
N TYR A 308 9.20 1.59 -17.97
CA TYR A 308 9.56 2.65 -18.92
C TYR A 308 8.38 3.16 -19.76
N LEU A 309 7.21 2.54 -19.67
CA LEU A 309 6.04 2.89 -20.47
C LEU A 309 5.10 3.87 -19.76
N ARG A 310 5.46 4.35 -18.57
CA ARG A 310 4.64 5.32 -17.82
C ARG A 310 4.57 6.66 -18.54
N ASP A 311 3.35 7.12 -18.77
CA ASP A 311 3.02 8.51 -19.04
C ASP A 311 2.20 9.03 -17.84
N PRO A 312 2.67 10.06 -17.11
CA PRO A 312 1.92 10.66 -16.00
C PRO A 312 0.53 11.19 -16.37
N TYR A 313 0.28 11.47 -17.65
CA TYR A 313 -1.01 11.92 -18.18
C TYR A 313 -1.75 10.82 -18.94
N GLY A 314 -1.19 9.60 -18.97
CA GLY A 314 -1.78 8.44 -19.61
C GLY A 314 -3.01 7.93 -18.86
N ASP A 315 -3.82 7.12 -19.56
CA ASP A 315 -5.00 6.49 -18.98
C ASP A 315 -4.59 5.42 -17.96
N PRO A 316 -4.91 5.55 -16.65
CA PRO A 316 -4.59 4.54 -15.65
C PRO A 316 -5.25 3.18 -15.94
N ASP A 317 -6.28 3.14 -16.78
CA ASP A 317 -7.01 1.93 -17.15
C ASP A 317 -6.38 1.21 -18.35
N MET A 318 -5.34 1.80 -18.95
CA MET A 318 -4.64 1.19 -20.08
C MET A 318 -4.06 -0.16 -19.65
N GLU A 319 -4.37 -1.21 -20.42
CA GLU A 319 -3.88 -2.56 -20.19
C GLU A 319 -2.80 -2.91 -21.19
N MET A 320 -1.76 -3.61 -20.74
CA MET A 320 -0.74 -4.20 -21.59
C MET A 320 -0.56 -5.67 -21.24
N GLU A 321 -0.56 -6.55 -22.24
CA GLU A 321 -0.16 -7.94 -22.01
C GLU A 321 1.34 -8.01 -21.72
N ILE A 322 1.70 -8.74 -20.68
CA ILE A 322 3.07 -8.95 -20.25
C ILE A 322 3.34 -10.44 -20.04
N ASP A 323 4.61 -10.83 -20.07
CA ASP A 323 5.05 -12.21 -19.93
C ASP A 323 5.83 -12.41 -18.63
N GLY A 324 6.63 -11.42 -18.23
CA GLY A 324 7.27 -11.33 -16.91
C GLY A 324 6.43 -10.49 -15.96
N VAL A 325 6.38 -10.90 -14.68
CA VAL A 325 5.65 -10.22 -13.61
C VAL A 325 6.62 -9.90 -12.47
N GLY A 326 6.60 -8.66 -11.99
CA GLY A 326 7.36 -8.24 -10.82
C GLY A 326 6.68 -8.54 -9.49
N GLY A 327 7.48 -8.62 -8.42
CA GLY A 327 7.07 -9.15 -7.12
C GLY A 327 6.42 -8.15 -6.17
N VAL A 328 6.47 -6.85 -6.48
CA VAL A 328 6.14 -5.77 -5.53
C VAL A 328 4.66 -5.70 -5.22
N SER A 329 3.81 -5.87 -6.23
CA SER A 329 2.36 -5.81 -6.09
C SER A 329 1.68 -6.64 -7.17
N ILE A 330 1.13 -7.81 -6.81
CA ILE A 330 0.48 -8.72 -7.75
C ILE A 330 -0.91 -9.05 -7.24
N LEU A 331 -1.94 -8.72 -8.00
CA LEU A 331 -3.28 -9.27 -7.78
C LEU A 331 -3.50 -10.43 -8.75
N ALA A 332 -3.81 -11.61 -8.21
CA ALA A 332 -4.11 -12.78 -9.03
C ALA A 332 -5.34 -13.53 -8.50
N LYS A 333 -6.13 -14.12 -9.40
CA LYS A 333 -7.27 -14.95 -9.01
C LYS A 333 -6.77 -16.22 -8.33
N ALA A 334 -7.41 -16.61 -7.23
CA ALA A 334 -7.00 -17.80 -6.47
C ALA A 334 -7.03 -19.09 -7.31
N LYS A 335 -7.91 -19.16 -8.33
CA LYS A 335 -7.95 -20.27 -9.29
C LYS A 335 -6.63 -20.48 -10.04
N VAL A 336 -5.85 -19.43 -10.30
CA VAL A 336 -4.55 -19.50 -11.01
C VAL A 336 -3.60 -20.41 -10.24
N PHE A 337 -3.49 -20.19 -8.94
CA PHE A 337 -2.66 -20.99 -8.05
C PHE A 337 -3.21 -22.41 -7.86
N ARG A 338 -4.55 -22.58 -7.74
CA ARG A 338 -5.17 -23.89 -7.58
C ARG A 338 -5.01 -24.79 -8.82
N SER A 339 -4.83 -24.20 -9.99
CA SER A 339 -4.53 -24.93 -11.23
C SER A 339 -3.08 -25.41 -11.32
N GLY A 340 -2.19 -24.93 -10.44
CA GLY A 340 -0.79 -25.34 -10.38
C GLY A 340 0.22 -24.26 -10.77
N VAL A 341 -0.23 -23.05 -11.15
CA VAL A 341 0.69 -21.91 -11.35
C VAL A 341 1.28 -21.50 -9.99
N HIS A 342 2.60 -21.35 -9.93
CA HIS A 342 3.32 -21.03 -8.70
C HIS A 342 4.61 -20.27 -9.03
N PHE A 343 5.39 -19.88 -8.02
CA PHE A 343 6.68 -19.22 -8.23
C PHE A 343 7.76 -20.27 -8.45
N PRO A 344 8.34 -20.45 -9.65
CA PRO A 344 9.29 -21.54 -9.88
C PRO A 344 10.56 -21.33 -9.06
N ALA A 345 10.86 -22.28 -8.16
CA ALA A 345 12.12 -22.34 -7.40
C ALA A 345 13.27 -23.02 -8.18
N PHE A 346 13.07 -23.19 -9.47
CA PHE A 346 13.97 -23.79 -10.45
C PHE A 346 13.88 -22.94 -11.74
N SER A 347 14.75 -23.22 -12.72
CA SER A 347 14.66 -22.51 -14.00
C SER A 347 13.44 -23.00 -14.80
N PHE A 348 12.49 -22.11 -15.03
CA PHE A 348 11.33 -22.33 -15.89
C PHE A 348 11.41 -21.37 -17.07
N GLU A 349 11.63 -21.88 -18.27
CA GLU A 349 11.89 -21.06 -19.47
C GLU A 349 12.95 -19.98 -19.24
N LYS A 350 14.05 -20.35 -18.55
CA LYS A 350 15.14 -19.44 -18.15
C LYS A 350 14.74 -18.36 -17.14
N HIS A 351 13.64 -18.50 -16.42
CA HIS A 351 13.21 -17.57 -15.38
C HIS A 351 12.92 -18.31 -14.08
N ALA A 352 12.88 -17.57 -12.98
CA ALA A 352 12.52 -18.09 -11.66
C ALA A 352 11.58 -17.11 -10.97
N GLU A 353 11.04 -17.50 -9.81
CA GLU A 353 10.26 -16.63 -8.94
C GLU A 353 9.07 -15.94 -9.65
N THR A 354 8.97 -14.61 -9.63
CA THR A 354 7.79 -13.88 -10.12
C THR A 354 7.74 -13.82 -11.64
N GLU A 355 8.90 -13.69 -12.29
CA GLU A 355 9.01 -13.72 -13.76
C GLU A 355 8.64 -15.12 -14.29
N GLY A 356 9.11 -16.17 -13.61
CA GLY A 356 8.72 -17.54 -13.91
C GLY A 356 7.22 -17.80 -13.66
N PHE A 357 6.63 -17.16 -12.64
CA PHE A 357 5.19 -17.21 -12.38
C PHE A 357 4.38 -16.59 -13.52
N GLY A 358 4.80 -15.42 -14.02
CA GLY A 358 4.17 -14.76 -15.19
C GLY A 358 4.20 -15.64 -16.43
N LYS A 359 5.37 -16.20 -16.77
CA LYS A 359 5.52 -17.12 -17.89
C LYS A 359 4.67 -18.38 -17.73
N MET A 360 4.67 -18.97 -16.55
CA MET A 360 3.87 -20.17 -16.27
C MET A 360 2.37 -19.89 -16.41
N ALA A 361 1.90 -18.74 -15.91
CA ALA A 361 0.52 -18.32 -16.08
C ALA A 361 0.14 -18.18 -17.56
N ARG A 362 0.97 -17.49 -18.36
CA ARG A 362 0.77 -17.38 -19.83
C ARG A 362 0.77 -18.74 -20.51
N ARG A 363 1.67 -19.64 -20.11
CA ARG A 363 1.77 -20.99 -20.69
C ARG A 363 0.56 -21.87 -20.40
N MET A 364 -0.18 -21.55 -19.32
CA MET A 364 -1.44 -22.19 -18.93
C MET A 364 -2.68 -21.43 -19.43
N ASP A 365 -2.52 -20.56 -20.43
CA ASP A 365 -3.58 -19.77 -21.07
C ASP A 365 -4.31 -18.81 -20.10
N TYR A 366 -3.64 -18.37 -19.04
CA TYR A 366 -4.14 -17.29 -18.18
C TYR A 366 -3.76 -15.91 -18.71
N SER A 367 -4.65 -14.94 -18.48
CA SER A 367 -4.37 -13.54 -18.78
C SER A 367 -3.39 -12.95 -17.77
N VAL A 368 -2.30 -12.35 -18.26
CA VAL A 368 -1.28 -11.66 -17.46
C VAL A 368 -1.13 -10.25 -18.01
N VAL A 369 -1.46 -9.26 -17.20
CA VAL A 369 -1.60 -7.86 -17.63
C VAL A 369 -0.85 -6.92 -16.70
N GLY A 370 -0.18 -5.92 -17.26
CA GLY A 370 0.37 -4.78 -16.55
C GLY A 370 -0.42 -3.51 -16.85
N LEU A 371 -0.50 -2.60 -15.88
CA LEU A 371 -1.06 -1.26 -16.06
C LEU A 371 0.09 -0.24 -16.12
N PRO A 372 0.50 0.26 -17.31
CA PRO A 372 1.69 1.10 -17.44
C PRO A 372 1.54 2.48 -16.78
N HIS A 373 0.32 2.98 -16.61
CA HIS A 373 0.06 4.33 -16.10
C HIS A 373 -0.49 4.33 -14.65
N TYR A 374 -1.01 3.20 -14.18
CA TYR A 374 -1.41 3.04 -12.78
C TYR A 374 -0.16 2.77 -11.93
N THR A 375 0.30 3.81 -11.21
CA THR A 375 1.62 3.79 -10.55
C THR A 375 1.50 3.65 -9.04
N ILE A 376 2.32 2.77 -8.46
CA ILE A 376 2.61 2.69 -7.03
C ILE A 376 4.09 3.04 -6.78
N TRP A 377 4.40 3.46 -5.55
CA TRP A 377 5.71 4.00 -5.21
C TRP A 377 6.40 3.15 -4.18
N HIS A 378 7.55 2.60 -4.54
CA HIS A 378 8.45 1.90 -3.64
C HIS A 378 9.32 2.89 -2.87
N LEU A 379 9.63 2.58 -1.61
CA LEU A 379 10.50 3.41 -0.79
C LEU A 379 11.88 3.59 -1.42
N TYR A 380 12.43 4.80 -1.33
CA TYR A 380 13.81 5.07 -1.66
C TYR A 380 14.76 4.60 -0.55
N GLU A 381 15.65 3.67 -0.90
CA GLU A 381 16.77 3.27 -0.04
C GLU A 381 18.07 3.93 -0.53
N PRO A 382 18.62 4.90 0.23
CA PRO A 382 19.85 5.58 -0.16
C PRO A 382 21.04 4.61 -0.21
N SER A 383 21.84 4.69 -1.27
CA SER A 383 23.14 4.01 -1.33
C SER A 383 24.16 4.66 -0.39
N VAL A 384 25.31 4.00 -0.18
CA VAL A 384 26.40 4.56 0.63
C VAL A 384 26.88 5.91 0.09
N ASP A 385 26.92 6.06 -1.23
CA ASP A 385 27.33 7.31 -1.87
C ASP A 385 26.24 8.39 -1.76
N ASP A 386 24.97 7.99 -1.82
CA ASP A 386 23.85 8.92 -1.58
C ASP A 386 23.87 9.45 -0.14
N ILE A 387 24.16 8.58 0.83
CA ILE A 387 24.30 8.98 2.25
C ILE A 387 25.42 9.99 2.41
N ARG A 388 26.60 9.75 1.81
CA ARG A 388 27.72 10.69 1.84
C ARG A 388 27.34 12.04 1.23
N HIS A 389 26.67 12.03 0.09
CA HIS A 389 26.25 13.26 -0.57
C HIS A 389 25.21 14.03 0.28
N MET A 390 24.27 13.34 0.91
CA MET A 390 23.32 13.96 1.85
C MET A 390 24.01 14.58 3.07
N GLU A 391 25.02 13.90 3.63
CA GLU A 391 25.82 14.43 4.74
C GLU A 391 26.59 15.70 4.33
N GLU A 392 27.17 15.72 3.13
CA GLU A 392 27.86 16.89 2.56
C GLU A 392 26.90 18.08 2.39
N MET A 393 25.73 17.86 1.77
CA MET A 393 24.72 18.91 1.60
C MET A 393 24.18 19.44 2.93
N GLU A 394 24.01 18.57 3.95
CA GLU A 394 23.59 19.00 5.27
C GLU A 394 24.67 19.85 5.97
N GLN A 395 25.94 19.50 5.81
CA GLN A 395 27.05 20.31 6.31
C GLN A 395 27.10 21.68 5.64
N GLU A 396 26.91 21.73 4.32
CA GLU A 396 26.82 23.00 3.57
C GLU A 396 25.61 23.84 3.99
N ARG A 397 24.45 23.21 4.23
CA ARG A 397 23.23 23.87 4.71
C ARG A 397 23.46 24.49 6.08
N ILE A 398 24.04 23.73 7.02
CA ILE A 398 24.37 24.22 8.36
C ILE A 398 25.40 25.36 8.29
N ALA A 399 26.39 25.28 7.39
CA ALA A 399 27.37 26.35 7.19
C ALA A 399 26.69 27.63 6.66
N ARG A 400 25.83 27.51 5.64
CA ARG A 400 25.07 28.63 5.07
C ARG A 400 24.13 29.26 6.10
N GLU A 401 23.38 28.47 6.87
CA GLU A 401 22.55 28.99 7.96
C GLU A 401 23.36 29.73 9.03
N LYS A 402 24.58 29.26 9.34
CA LYS A 402 25.48 29.96 10.26
C LYS A 402 25.98 31.27 9.68
N GLU A 403 26.30 31.31 8.39
CA GLU A 403 26.69 32.54 7.69
C GLU A 403 25.53 33.53 7.61
N GLU A 404 24.32 33.09 7.24
CA GLU A 404 23.12 33.92 7.24
C GLU A 404 22.80 34.46 8.63
N LYS A 405 22.90 33.65 9.69
CA LYS A 405 22.75 34.11 11.07
C LYS A 405 23.83 35.12 11.47
N LYS A 406 25.08 34.94 11.03
CA LYS A 406 26.15 35.93 11.25
C LYS A 406 25.86 37.24 10.51
N MET A 407 25.46 37.15 9.25
CA MET A 407 25.10 38.32 8.43
C MET A 407 23.88 39.05 8.98
N GLN A 408 22.89 38.33 9.51
CA GLN A 408 21.73 38.94 10.16
C GLN A 408 22.15 39.66 11.44
N LYS A 409 22.98 39.05 12.30
CA LYS A 409 23.52 39.73 13.49
C LYS A 409 24.29 41.00 13.13
N ILE A 410 25.13 40.94 12.09
CA ILE A 410 25.85 42.11 11.59
C ILE A 410 24.86 43.18 11.13
N LYS A 411 23.85 42.83 10.33
CA LYS A 411 22.82 43.79 9.89
C LYS A 411 22.07 44.42 11.05
N ASP A 412 21.70 43.65 12.07
CA ASP A 412 21.01 44.13 13.27
C ASP A 412 21.92 45.10 14.06
N GLU A 413 23.20 44.76 14.25
CA GLU A 413 24.20 45.63 14.88
C GLU A 413 24.44 46.94 14.09
N PHE A 414 24.51 46.87 12.75
CA PHE A 414 24.66 48.06 11.90
C PHE A 414 23.40 48.93 11.90
N TYR A 415 22.20 48.34 11.96
CA TYR A 415 20.94 49.08 12.03
C TYR A 415 20.79 49.84 13.36
N ASP A 416 21.18 49.23 14.47
CA ASP A 416 21.24 49.89 15.78
C ASP A 416 22.30 51.01 15.79
N GLY A 417 23.45 50.79 15.15
CA GLY A 417 24.51 51.79 15.00
C GLY A 417 24.09 53.03 14.20
N ASP A 418 23.26 52.88 13.17
CA ASP A 418 22.80 53.98 12.33
C ASP A 418 21.78 54.87 13.07
N SER A 419 20.91 54.27 13.88
CA SER A 419 20.00 54.99 14.81
C SER A 419 20.78 55.79 15.86
N GLN A 420 21.85 55.21 16.40
CA GLN A 420 22.72 55.89 17.36
C GLN A 420 23.52 57.03 16.71
N TRP A 421 24.06 56.81 15.50
CA TRP A 421 24.74 57.85 14.74
C TRP A 421 23.83 59.01 14.36
N GLN A 422 22.58 58.75 14.00
CA GLN A 422 21.60 59.80 13.72
C GLN A 422 21.29 60.66 14.95
N LYS A 423 21.18 60.04 16.15
CA LYS A 423 21.05 60.78 17.42
C LYS A 423 22.28 61.61 17.72
N ASP A 424 23.47 61.02 17.63
CA ASP A 424 24.72 61.72 17.90
C ASP A 424 24.92 62.93 16.95
N LYS A 425 24.47 62.80 15.69
CA LYS A 425 24.49 63.91 14.72
C LYS A 425 23.51 65.02 15.08
N GLN A 426 22.31 64.69 15.55
CA GLN A 426 21.34 65.68 16.05
C GLN A 426 21.86 66.40 17.29
N ASP A 427 22.39 65.65 18.26
CA ASP A 427 22.95 66.20 19.49
C ASP A 427 24.14 67.14 19.20
N MET A 428 25.00 66.78 18.24
CA MET A 428 26.12 67.64 17.82
C MET A 428 25.64 68.92 17.14
N GLN A 429 24.59 68.86 16.31
CA GLN A 429 23.97 70.04 15.71
C GLN A 429 23.36 70.96 16.77
N GLU A 430 22.65 70.40 17.76
CA GLU A 430 22.09 71.16 18.87
C GLU A 430 23.18 71.81 19.74
N LEU A 431 24.25 71.08 20.05
CA LEU A 431 25.42 71.61 20.78
C LEU A 431 26.08 72.75 20.01
N SER A 432 26.29 72.61 18.70
CA SER A 432 26.87 73.66 17.86
C SER A 432 25.99 74.92 17.82
N ALA A 433 24.67 74.75 17.71
CA ALA A 433 23.71 75.85 17.75
C ALA A 433 23.63 76.52 19.13
N GLN A 434 23.82 75.78 20.22
CA GLN A 434 23.95 76.36 21.57
C GLN A 434 25.25 77.14 21.72
N GLN A 435 26.35 76.65 21.15
CA GLN A 435 27.65 77.33 21.17
C GLN A 435 27.62 78.62 20.35
N GLU A 436 27.00 78.62 19.17
CA GLU A 436 26.75 79.83 18.39
C GLU A 436 25.87 80.83 19.14
N ARG A 437 24.79 80.37 19.80
CA ARG A 437 23.96 81.24 20.66
C ARG A 437 24.73 81.81 21.85
N GLN A 438 25.68 81.06 22.42
CA GLN A 438 26.56 81.54 23.49
C GLN A 438 27.63 82.52 22.98
N MET A 439 28.14 82.32 21.76
CA MET A 439 29.05 83.26 21.13
C MET A 439 28.33 84.56 20.74
N ASP A 440 27.10 84.47 20.23
CA ASP A 440 26.26 85.64 19.94
C ASP A 440 25.83 86.37 21.22
N SER A 441 25.54 85.65 22.31
CA SER A 441 25.28 86.29 23.61
C SER A 441 26.53 86.95 24.19
N ASN A 442 27.71 86.33 24.06
CA ASN A 442 28.97 86.91 24.51
C ASN A 442 29.40 88.10 23.64
N LYS A 443 29.08 88.10 22.34
CA LYS A 443 29.32 89.23 21.43
C LYS A 443 28.37 90.40 21.72
N ALA A 444 27.11 90.10 22.03
CA ALA A 444 26.13 91.08 22.52
C ALA A 444 26.42 91.62 23.94
N GLN A 445 27.27 90.93 24.71
CA GLN A 445 27.66 91.33 26.07
C GLN A 445 29.03 92.03 26.15
N ILE A 446 29.78 92.06 25.04
CA ILE A 446 31.04 92.81 24.88
C ILE A 446 30.82 94.15 24.15
N ASP A 447 29.72 94.32 23.40
CA ASP A 447 29.37 95.59 22.73
C ASP A 447 28.66 96.62 23.65
N ASP A 448 28.38 96.29 24.92
CA ASP A 448 27.68 97.17 25.88
C ASP A 448 28.61 97.92 26.87
N ASP A 449 29.94 97.77 26.78
CA ASP A 449 30.89 98.42 27.71
C ASP A 449 32.20 98.88 27.04
N GLU A 450 32.14 99.60 25.90
CA GLU A 450 33.26 100.46 25.45
C GLU A 450 32.84 101.45 24.34
N THR A 451 32.08 102.49 24.68
CA THR A 451 31.99 103.72 23.86
C THR A 451 32.58 104.91 24.60
N SER A 452 33.87 105.18 24.43
CA SER A 452 34.39 106.53 24.13
C SER A 452 35.93 106.57 24.00
N VAL A 453 36.38 107.40 23.07
CA VAL A 453 37.76 107.94 22.89
C VAL A 453 38.67 107.26 21.85
N LYS A 454 38.41 107.59 20.57
CA LYS A 454 39.29 108.37 19.66
C LYS A 454 40.83 108.24 19.79
N VAL A 455 41.47 107.90 18.65
CA VAL A 455 42.56 108.62 17.92
C VAL A 455 43.80 107.80 17.54
N ASP A 456 44.09 107.87 16.23
CA ASP A 456 45.35 107.79 15.47
C ASP A 456 46.13 106.48 15.20
N ASN A 457 46.38 106.34 13.89
CA ASN A 457 47.62 105.97 13.19
C ASN A 457 48.21 104.56 13.44
N GLN A 458 48.91 103.92 12.52
CA GLN A 458 49.23 104.05 11.09
C GLN A 458 50.26 102.94 10.87
N ALA A 459 50.30 102.36 9.66
CA ALA A 459 51.44 101.61 9.11
C ALA A 459 51.76 100.24 9.77
N ASP A 460 52.20 99.22 9.05
CA ASP A 460 52.54 99.07 7.64
C ASP A 460 52.65 97.57 7.35
N LYS A 461 52.36 97.21 6.08
CA LYS A 461 53.18 96.37 5.18
C LYS A 461 54.10 95.32 5.82
N ALA A 462 54.25 94.11 5.35
CA ALA A 462 54.10 93.44 4.05
C ALA A 462 54.64 92.00 4.35
N ASP A 463 54.62 91.00 3.51
CA ASP A 463 54.65 90.96 2.05
C ASP A 463 54.37 89.50 1.64
N SER A 464 53.88 89.37 0.40
CA SER A 464 54.31 88.39 -0.62
C SER A 464 54.44 86.90 -0.24
N THR A 465 53.98 85.93 -1.02
CA THR A 465 53.53 85.93 -2.41
C THR A 465 53.20 84.48 -2.76
N ALA A 466 52.25 84.31 -3.68
CA ALA A 466 52.31 83.45 -4.87
C ALA A 466 52.49 81.95 -4.64
N ASP A 467 51.91 81.03 -5.40
CA ASP A 467 51.16 80.96 -6.65
C ASP A 467 50.94 79.44 -6.80
N ASN A 468 50.01 78.85 -7.53
CA ASN A 468 49.10 79.29 -8.57
C ASN A 468 48.16 78.10 -8.83
N ASN A 469 46.92 78.43 -9.17
CA ASN A 469 46.15 77.94 -10.33
C ASN A 469 45.80 76.45 -10.49
N GLU A 470 44.65 76.08 -11.06
CA GLU A 470 43.35 76.72 -11.35
C GLU A 470 42.50 75.60 -11.98
N VAL A 471 41.20 75.57 -11.64
CA VAL A 471 40.05 75.51 -12.57
C VAL A 471 39.91 74.23 -13.43
N ASP A 472 38.98 73.34 -13.07
CA ASP A 472 37.54 73.34 -13.48
C ASP A 472 37.38 72.89 -14.94
N SER A 473 36.24 72.42 -15.47
CA SER A 473 34.95 71.89 -15.02
C SER A 473 34.29 71.40 -16.33
N GLU A 474 33.65 70.24 -16.32
CA GLU A 474 32.19 70.06 -16.45
C GLU A 474 31.54 70.22 -17.85
N ALA A 475 30.64 69.26 -18.07
CA ALA A 475 29.30 69.40 -18.63
C ALA A 475 29.08 69.49 -20.17
N ASP A 476 28.63 68.35 -20.66
CA ASP A 476 27.28 68.10 -21.23
C ASP A 476 26.96 68.23 -22.73
N SER A 477 26.00 67.35 -23.08
CA SER A 477 24.98 67.42 -24.14
C SER A 477 25.21 66.71 -25.50
N ASN A 478 24.57 65.53 -25.61
CA ASN A 478 23.41 65.19 -26.44
C ASN A 478 23.46 65.14 -27.99
N ALA A 479 22.68 64.16 -28.52
CA ALA A 479 21.98 64.06 -29.82
C ALA A 479 22.55 63.17 -30.96
N GLY A 480 21.74 62.17 -31.35
CA GLY A 480 21.25 62.06 -32.74
C GLY A 480 21.68 60.89 -33.66
N SER A 481 20.82 59.86 -33.75
CA SER A 481 20.38 59.08 -34.95
C SER A 481 21.36 58.70 -36.09
N ASN A 482 21.38 57.41 -36.53
CA ASN A 482 20.75 56.95 -37.79
C ASN A 482 20.90 55.42 -38.09
N ALA A 483 19.82 54.82 -38.61
CA ALA A 483 19.63 53.73 -39.59
C ALA A 483 20.55 52.46 -39.72
N GLY A 484 19.90 51.28 -39.74
CA GLY A 484 19.78 50.50 -41.00
C GLY A 484 20.20 49.00 -41.06
N SER A 485 19.23 48.13 -41.42
CA SER A 485 19.32 46.82 -42.15
C SER A 485 19.57 45.53 -41.33
N LYS A 486 18.60 44.63 -41.09
CA LYS A 486 17.86 43.62 -41.91
C LYS A 486 18.56 42.25 -42.15
N LYS A 487 17.84 41.19 -41.72
CA LYS A 487 17.73 39.78 -42.21
C LYS A 487 19.01 38.89 -42.13
N GLY A 488 18.93 37.59 -41.82
CA GLY A 488 17.80 36.66 -41.92
C GLY A 488 18.03 35.29 -41.27
N GLN A 489 17.01 34.47 -41.45
CA GLN A 489 16.66 33.18 -40.84
C GLN A 489 17.13 31.97 -41.70
N ALA A 490 16.95 30.77 -41.12
CA ALA A 490 16.97 29.41 -41.70
C ALA A 490 18.31 28.65 -41.46
N VAL A 491 18.34 27.39 -41.01
CA VAL A 491 17.36 26.28 -40.95
C VAL A 491 17.49 25.57 -39.61
#